data_AF-A0A918WDX9-F1
#
_entry.id   AF-A0A918WDX9-F1
#
_cell.length_a   1.000
_cell.length_b   1.000
_cell.length_c   1.000
_cell.angle_alpha   90.00
_cell.angle_beta   90.00
_cell.angle_gamma   90.00
#
_symmetry.space_group_name_H-M   'P 1'
#
loop_
_entity.id
_entity.type
_entity.pdbx_description
1 polymer ?
#
loop_
_entity_poly.entity_id
_entity_poly.type
_entity_poly.pdbx_seq_one_letter_code
_entity_poly.pdbx_strand_id
1 'polypeptide(L)'
;MDVHEFLRRSALAVERLVPRIGPRYREMILTSAQAGAWDVAVPDLVGALSEEDVVITAAEKEELWLLMLHMEAPPTRLAGIRTRGHRRPA
;
A
#
# COMPACT_ATOMS: atom_id res chain seq x y z
N MET A 1 -11.95 1.82 -11.79
CA MET A 1 -10.61 2.37 -12.04
C MET A 1 -10.16 1.84 -13.38
N ASP A 2 -9.78 2.73 -14.31
CA ASP A 2 -9.15 2.31 -15.55
C ASP A 2 -7.65 2.05 -15.34
N VAL A 3 -6.98 1.47 -16.34
CA VAL A 3 -5.56 1.09 -16.25
C VAL A 3 -4.65 2.30 -16.04
N HIS A 4 -4.90 3.45 -16.69
CA HIS A 4 -4.06 4.63 -16.50
C HIS A 4 -4.23 5.23 -15.11
N GLU A 5 -5.46 5.25 -14.60
CA GLU A 5 -5.75 5.65 -13.24
C GLU A 5 -5.07 4.72 -12.23
N PHE A 6 -5.13 3.41 -12.45
CA PHE A 6 -4.47 2.40 -11.62
C PHE A 6 -2.96 2.57 -11.56
N LEU A 7 -2.29 2.72 -12.71
CA LEU A 7 -0.84 2.93 -12.77
C LEU A 7 -0.43 4.20 -12.02
N ARG A 8 -1.16 5.30 -12.22
CA ARG A 8 -0.87 6.57 -11.53
C ARG A 8 -1.04 6.46 -10.02
N ARG A 9 -2.16 5.89 -9.56
CA ARG A 9 -2.45 5.73 -8.13
C ARG A 9 -1.47 4.78 -7.45
N SER A 10 -1.09 3.69 -8.12
CA SER A 10 -0.06 2.74 -7.64
C SER A 10 1.29 3.44 -7.44
N ALA A 11 1.73 4.23 -8.44
CA ALA A 11 2.97 4.98 -8.33
C ALA A 11 2.97 5.97 -7.15
N LEU A 12 1.88 6.73 -7.00
CA LEU A 12 1.73 7.68 -5.88
C LEU A 12 1.70 6.98 -4.52
N ALA A 13 1.03 5.82 -4.42
CA ALA A 13 1.00 5.04 -3.20
C ALA A 13 2.41 4.54 -2.81
N VAL A 14 3.15 3.99 -3.78
CA VAL A 14 4.52 3.51 -3.59
C VAL A 14 5.46 4.66 -3.19
N GLU A 15 5.46 5.77 -3.94
CA GLU A 15 6.29 6.95 -3.65
C GLU A 15 6.07 7.47 -2.22
N ARG A 16 4.81 7.54 -1.79
CA ARG A 16 4.44 8.07 -0.47
C ARG A 16 4.76 7.12 0.68
N LEU A 17 4.55 5.82 0.49
CA LEU A 17 4.53 4.85 1.60
C LEU A 17 5.82 4.05 1.73
N VAL A 18 6.56 3.80 0.65
CA VAL A 18 7.85 3.09 0.70
C VAL A 18 8.91 3.77 1.58
N PRO A 19 9.00 5.11 1.65
CA PRO A 19 9.93 5.76 2.58
C PRO A 19 9.60 5.50 4.07
N ARG A 20 8.38 5.02 4.37
CA ARG A 20 7.88 4.82 5.74
C ARG A 20 8.11 3.40 6.26
N ILE A 21 8.39 2.44 5.37
CA ILE A 21 8.86 1.10 5.73
C ILE A 21 10.39 1.09 5.84
N GLY A 22 10.94 0.16 6.59
CA GLY A 22 12.36 -0.12 6.75
C GLY A 22 13.02 -0.66 5.49
N PRO A 23 14.35 -0.89 5.53
CA PRO A 23 15.12 -1.25 4.35
C PRO A 23 14.81 -2.66 3.83
N ARG A 24 14.23 -3.54 4.67
CA ARG A 24 14.02 -4.96 4.39
C ARG A 24 13.22 -5.23 3.11
N TYR A 25 12.12 -4.50 2.92
CA TYR A 25 11.21 -4.68 1.78
C TYR A 25 11.33 -3.59 0.72
N ARG A 26 11.97 -2.47 1.08
CA ARG A 26 12.06 -1.26 0.26
C ARG A 26 12.63 -1.53 -1.14
N GLU A 27 13.77 -2.20 -1.22
CA GLU A 27 14.45 -2.45 -2.51
C GLU A 27 13.62 -3.35 -3.43
N MET A 28 13.03 -4.40 -2.88
CA MET A 28 12.15 -5.33 -3.61
C MET A 28 10.92 -4.63 -4.20
N ILE A 29 10.24 -3.80 -3.39
CA ILE A 29 9.06 -3.05 -3.82
C ILE A 29 9.43 -2.03 -4.91
N LEU A 30 10.53 -1.28 -4.73
CA LEU A 30 10.99 -0.31 -5.73
C LEU A 30 11.40 -0.97 -7.04
N THR A 31 12.07 -2.12 -6.98
CA THR A 31 12.46 -2.90 -8.17
C THR A 31 11.22 -3.33 -8.95
N SER A 32 10.21 -3.88 -8.26
CA SER A 32 8.95 -4.29 -8.88
C SER A 32 8.19 -3.10 -9.49
N ALA A 33 8.14 -1.97 -8.77
CA ALA A 33 7.51 -0.74 -9.26
C ALA A 33 8.21 -0.18 -10.52
N GLN A 34 9.54 -0.17 -10.55
CA GLN A 34 10.32 0.29 -11.71
C GLN A 34 10.15 -0.63 -12.94
N ALA A 35 9.96 -1.93 -12.71
CA ALA A 35 9.62 -2.89 -13.76
C ALA A 35 8.16 -2.78 -14.25
N GLY A 36 7.33 -1.93 -13.61
CA GLY A 36 5.91 -1.80 -13.92
C GLY A 36 5.04 -2.95 -13.39
N ALA A 37 5.60 -3.82 -12.53
CA ALA A 37 4.89 -4.93 -11.89
C ALA A 37 4.07 -4.44 -10.69
N TRP A 38 3.07 -3.60 -10.94
CA TRP A 38 2.25 -2.97 -9.90
C TRP A 38 1.37 -3.96 -9.14
N ASP A 39 0.97 -5.03 -9.82
CA ASP A 39 0.30 -6.22 -9.27
C ASP A 39 1.15 -6.99 -8.26
N VAL A 40 2.47 -6.75 -8.24
CA VAL A 40 3.41 -7.27 -7.23
C VAL A 40 3.78 -6.20 -6.22
N ALA A 41 4.16 -5.01 -6.69
CA ALA A 41 4.66 -3.92 -5.85
C ALA A 41 3.64 -3.44 -4.81
N VAL A 42 2.35 -3.33 -5.18
CA VAL A 42 1.31 -2.84 -4.27
C VAL A 42 0.98 -3.88 -3.18
N PRO A 43 0.74 -5.17 -3.48
CA PRO A 43 0.54 -6.18 -2.44
C PRO A 43 1.74 -6.34 -1.50
N ASP A 44 2.96 -6.24 -2.01
CA ASP A 44 4.17 -6.32 -1.19
C ASP A 44 4.32 -5.10 -0.28
N LEU A 45 3.97 -3.90 -0.77
CA LEU A 45 3.89 -2.71 0.06
C LEU A 45 2.87 -2.88 1.20
N VAL A 46 1.68 -3.41 0.92
CA VAL A 46 0.67 -3.70 1.96
C VAL A 46 1.21 -4.71 2.98
N GLY A 47 1.88 -5.76 2.51
CA GLY A 47 2.54 -6.74 3.39
C GLY A 47 3.55 -6.07 4.32
N ALA A 48 4.47 -5.30 3.75
CA ALA A 48 5.51 -4.58 4.50
C ALA A 48 4.92 -3.60 5.53
N LEU A 49 3.91 -2.82 5.15
CA LEU A 49 3.22 -1.90 6.05
C LEU A 49 2.58 -2.63 7.24
N SER A 50 2.02 -3.82 7.01
CA SER A 50 1.42 -4.64 8.07
C SER A 50 2.47 -5.29 8.96
N GLU A 51 3.53 -5.86 8.39
CA GLU A 51 4.56 -6.59 9.14
C GLU A 51 5.42 -5.66 9.99
N GLU A 52 5.72 -4.48 9.48
CA GLU A 52 6.51 -3.47 10.20
C GLU A 52 5.64 -2.53 11.03
N ASP A 53 4.33 -2.79 11.08
CA ASP A 53 3.36 -2.07 11.90
C ASP A 53 3.37 -0.55 11.66
N VAL A 54 3.52 -0.17 10.39
CA VAL A 54 3.61 1.22 9.94
C VAL A 54 2.23 1.86 10.01
N VAL A 55 2.13 2.93 10.79
CA VAL A 55 0.87 3.65 10.92
C VAL A 55 0.65 4.58 9.72
N ILE A 56 -0.40 4.32 8.94
CA ILE A 56 -0.85 5.13 7.79
C ILE A 56 -2.13 5.90 8.14
N THR A 57 -2.66 6.73 7.25
CA THR A 57 -3.94 7.43 7.42
C THR A 57 -5.10 6.56 6.92
N ALA A 58 -6.34 6.90 7.31
CA ALA A 58 -7.52 6.24 6.77
C ALA A 58 -7.62 6.39 5.24
N ALA A 59 -7.26 7.57 4.69
CA ALA A 59 -7.24 7.80 3.24
C ALA A 59 -6.15 6.99 2.54
N GLU A 60 -4.97 6.83 3.13
CA GLU A 60 -3.92 5.93 2.62
C GLU A 60 -4.40 4.47 2.59
N LYS A 61 -5.11 4.03 3.63
CA LYS A 61 -5.65 2.68 3.73
C LYS A 61 -6.76 2.42 2.70
N GLU A 62 -7.66 3.38 2.53
CA GLU A 62 -8.72 3.33 1.51
C GLU A 62 -8.12 3.28 0.09
N GLU A 63 -7.09 4.08 -0.18
CA GLU A 63 -6.42 4.06 -1.48
C GLU A 63 -5.83 2.67 -1.78
N LEU A 64 -5.13 2.08 -0.81
CA LEU A 64 -4.59 0.72 -0.95
C LEU A 64 -5.70 -0.32 -1.12
N TRP A 65 -6.84 -0.15 -0.44
CA TRP A 65 -8.01 -1.01 -0.61
C TRP A 65 -8.53 -0.98 -2.05
N LEU A 66 -8.72 0.21 -2.62
CA LEU A 66 -9.17 0.39 -4.00
C LEU A 66 -8.20 -0.23 -5.02
N LEU A 67 -6.90 -0.07 -4.80
CA LEU A 67 -5.87 -0.69 -5.63
C LEU A 67 -5.93 -2.23 -5.54
N MET A 68 -6.02 -2.78 -4.32
CA MET A 68 -6.11 -4.24 -4.13
C MET A 68 -7.36 -4.84 -4.77
N LEU A 69 -8.51 -4.17 -4.64
CA LEU A 69 -9.74 -4.60 -5.31
C LEU A 69 -9.60 -4.62 -6.83
N HIS A 70 -8.93 -3.63 -7.42
CA HIS A 70 -8.73 -3.58 -8.87
C HIS A 70 -7.89 -4.75 -9.39
N MET A 71 -6.92 -5.21 -8.60
CA MET A 71 -6.04 -6.34 -8.94
C MET A 71 -6.63 -7.70 -8.55
N GLU A 72 -7.86 -7.74 -8.04
CA GLU A 72 -8.49 -8.94 -7.45
C GLU A 72 -7.64 -9.56 -6.31
N ALA A 73 -6.77 -8.76 -5.69
CA ALA A 73 -5.93 -9.17 -4.59
C ALA A 73 -6.73 -9.11 -3.27
N PRO A 74 -6.63 -10.13 -2.40
CA PRO A 74 -7.42 -10.18 -1.18
C PRO A 74 -7.01 -9.05 -0.21
N PRO A 75 -7.92 -8.11 0.15
CA PRO A 75 -7.58 -6.97 0.99
C PRO A 75 -7.43 -7.32 2.47
N THR A 76 -7.42 -8.62 2.82
CA THR A 76 -7.32 -9.11 4.20
C THR A 76 -6.05 -8.62 4.91
N ARG A 77 -4.95 -8.39 4.17
CA ARG A 77 -3.71 -7.83 4.72
C ARG A 77 -3.85 -6.38 5.19
N LEU A 78 -4.82 -5.63 4.67
CA LEU A 78 -5.09 -4.26 5.14
C LEU A 78 -5.69 -4.24 6.55
N ALA A 79 -6.38 -5.30 7.00
CA ALA A 79 -7.03 -5.33 8.30
C ALA A 79 -6.03 -5.10 9.46
N GLY A 80 -4.81 -5.64 9.34
CA GLY A 80 -3.74 -5.51 10.34
C GLY A 80 -3.07 -4.13 10.38
N ILE A 81 -3.24 -3.29 9.36
CA ILE A 81 -2.54 -2.00 9.29
C ILE A 81 -3.22 -0.96 10.16
N ARG A 82 -2.46 -0.39 11.11
CA ARG A 82 -2.93 0.68 12.00
C ARG A 82 -3.12 2.00 11.26
N THR A 83 -4.19 2.72 11.61
CA THR A 83 -4.51 4.03 11.03
C THR A 83 -4.40 5.17 12.04
N ARG A 84 -3.71 6.26 11.69
CA ARG A 84 -3.79 7.56 12.35
C ARG A 84 -5.20 8.11 12.14
N GLY A 85 -5.97 8.18 13.23
CA GLY A 85 -7.36 8.62 13.21
C GLY A 85 -8.36 7.56 13.67
N HIS A 86 -8.14 7.01 14.86
CA HIS A 86 -9.26 6.60 15.71
C HIS A 86 -9.08 7.34 17.04
N ARG A 87 -9.54 8.60 17.10
CA ARG A 87 -9.93 9.14 18.40
C ARG A 87 -11.08 8.25 18.86
N ARG A 88 -10.83 7.40 19.86
CA ARG A 88 -11.91 6.90 20.71
C ARG A 88 -12.66 8.14 21.22
N PRO A 89 -13.98 8.29 20.96
CA PRO A 89 -14.75 9.14 21.86
C PRO A 89 -14.65 8.51 23.25
N ALA A 90 -14.24 9.35 24.21
CA ALA A 90 -14.27 9.02 25.63
C ALA A 90 -15.71 8.90 26.12
#